data_AF-A0A2R6NGU8-F1
#
_entry.id   AF-A0A2R6NGU8-F1
#
_cell.length_a   1.000
_cell.length_b   1.000
_cell.length_c   1.000
_cell.angle_alpha   90.00
_cell.angle_beta   90.00
_cell.angle_gamma   90.00
#
_symmetry.space_group_name_H-M   'P 1'
#
loop_
_entity.id
_entity.type
_entity.pdbx_description
1 polymer ?
#
loop_
_entity_poly.entity_id
_entity_poly.type
_entity_poly.pdbx_seq_one_letter_code
_entity_poly.pdbx_strand_id
1 'polypeptide(L)'
;MPASSSRLPARLARPTPVASTRIQQHPTPPRSSPAAPEINDEEGVDDAEDVADNPKKRRFDDLCEALDSNPKKAKLVDEYKQLTHEARWVPLSISPFLDTEFTIRNGAPLPEDPSMPVEDLEEISEMSPKEIKELRYCYNALKKTITTIRENEGLWEGNSLAALIGTIDSYIGRARSDDLGQLKREVLGLIPKREGVEPLAFNNPNKSARGWAHVSTGRLLCPCNRLEEFDANPKRFCRDVENGVIQINAEDFPCFLYPEDSYNPDNVEEGLLRGEFLRSVFRSIYTGPRTATKEAPGPSAGRPSKAKQHNMTKVTPRSIAYAAIVGRFSICGQDGWALEDGRYKLEDLFNNIVELFDDPSDSWCIDTLEWWNKWVFGSSRIIETVASIDASAAPSSKATLQQQRAARRAAELAASNAGSTGNLATGSGSTTGCGSLATNGTHSNAGRTTVEMAESDSELDD
;
A
#
# COMPACT_ATOMS: atom_id res chain seq x y z
N MET A 1 22.88 -23.44 -48.51
CA MET A 1 22.16 -24.57 -49.12
C MET A 1 21.31 -25.24 -48.03
N PRO A 2 20.03 -25.56 -48.30
CA PRO A 2 18.95 -25.37 -47.32
C PRO A 2 18.08 -26.62 -47.05
N ALA A 3 17.07 -26.37 -46.19
CA ALA A 3 15.73 -26.98 -46.12
C ALA A 3 15.49 -28.14 -45.14
N SER A 4 14.61 -27.90 -44.17
CA SER A 4 13.33 -28.60 -44.14
C SER A 4 12.24 -27.77 -43.46
N SER A 5 11.06 -27.79 -44.07
CA SER A 5 9.87 -27.00 -43.80
C SER A 5 8.80 -27.91 -43.21
N SER A 6 8.00 -27.42 -42.26
CA SER A 6 6.72 -28.04 -41.88
C SER A 6 5.69 -26.96 -41.59
N ARG A 7 4.84 -26.70 -42.59
CA ARG A 7 3.58 -25.94 -42.48
C ARG A 7 2.46 -26.88 -42.05
N LEU A 8 1.61 -26.44 -41.12
CA LEU A 8 0.29 -27.03 -40.87
C LEU A 8 -0.81 -26.08 -41.41
N PRO A 9 -1.90 -26.59 -42.01
CA PRO A 9 -2.90 -25.78 -42.71
C PRO A 9 -4.08 -25.35 -41.82
N ALA A 10 -4.82 -24.35 -42.30
CA ALA A 10 -5.98 -23.74 -41.67
C ALA A 10 -7.33 -24.28 -42.21
N ARG A 11 -8.34 -24.25 -41.30
CA ARG A 11 -9.80 -24.13 -41.46
C ARG A 11 -10.61 -25.24 -42.17
N LEU A 12 -11.68 -25.68 -41.49
CA LEU A 12 -13.05 -25.76 -42.01
C LEU A 12 -14.07 -25.81 -40.85
N ALA A 13 -15.29 -25.30 -41.08
CA ALA A 13 -16.29 -24.94 -40.07
C ALA A 13 -17.59 -25.77 -40.17
N ARG A 14 -18.23 -25.97 -38.99
CA ARG A 14 -19.66 -26.30 -38.65
C ARG A 14 -20.28 -27.62 -39.18
N PRO A 15 -21.28 -28.23 -38.47
CA PRO A 15 -22.62 -27.65 -38.24
C PRO A 15 -23.27 -27.88 -36.85
N THR A 16 -24.32 -27.08 -36.59
CA THR A 16 -25.29 -27.12 -35.46
C THR A 16 -26.45 -28.09 -35.69
N PRO A 17 -27.05 -28.69 -34.64
CA PRO A 17 -28.44 -29.18 -34.64
C PRO A 17 -29.32 -28.34 -33.67
N VAL A 18 -30.30 -27.57 -34.15
CA VAL A 18 -31.74 -27.87 -34.43
C VAL A 18 -32.56 -28.25 -33.18
N ALA A 19 -33.58 -27.41 -32.94
CA ALA A 19 -34.58 -27.50 -31.87
C ALA A 19 -35.58 -28.64 -32.07
N SER A 20 -36.00 -29.28 -30.97
CA SER A 20 -37.13 -30.22 -30.96
C SER A 20 -38.35 -29.62 -30.28
N THR A 21 -39.47 -29.75 -31.00
CA THR A 21 -40.81 -29.24 -30.73
C THR A 21 -41.60 -30.10 -29.73
N ARG A 22 -42.49 -29.41 -29.02
CA ARG A 22 -43.49 -29.88 -28.04
C ARG A 22 -44.70 -30.49 -28.76
N ILE A 23 -45.23 -31.62 -28.27
CA ILE A 23 -46.53 -32.19 -28.68
C ILE A 23 -47.40 -32.46 -27.43
N GLN A 24 -48.68 -32.10 -27.52
CA GLN A 24 -49.74 -32.16 -26.50
C GLN A 24 -50.55 -33.49 -26.52
N GLN A 25 -50.64 -34.14 -25.35
CA GLN A 25 -51.82 -34.61 -24.55
C GLN A 25 -53.00 -35.52 -25.03
N HIS A 26 -53.30 -36.49 -24.13
CA HIS A 26 -54.59 -37.10 -23.61
C HIS A 26 -55.42 -38.10 -24.45
N PRO A 27 -56.31 -39.00 -23.86
CA PRO A 27 -56.86 -39.11 -22.48
C PRO A 27 -56.95 -40.54 -21.83
N THR A 28 -57.32 -40.61 -20.52
CA THR A 28 -57.68 -41.80 -19.68
C THR A 28 -59.16 -42.24 -19.86
N PRO A 29 -59.64 -43.47 -19.49
CA PRO A 29 -60.16 -43.83 -18.12
C PRO A 29 -60.20 -45.38 -17.81
N PRO A 30 -60.95 -45.96 -16.81
CA PRO A 30 -61.07 -45.69 -15.36
C PRO A 30 -60.91 -46.92 -14.39
N ARG A 31 -60.53 -46.62 -13.13
CA ARG A 31 -60.95 -47.10 -11.77
C ARG A 31 -61.37 -48.55 -11.47
N SER A 32 -60.81 -49.13 -10.38
CA SER A 32 -61.51 -49.91 -9.32
C SER A 32 -60.64 -50.11 -8.06
N SER A 33 -61.17 -49.74 -6.89
CA SER A 33 -60.78 -50.12 -5.50
C SER A 33 -61.95 -50.94 -4.91
N PRO A 34 -61.93 -51.63 -3.74
CA PRO A 34 -61.18 -51.31 -2.50
C PRO A 34 -60.72 -52.49 -1.60
N ALA A 35 -59.91 -52.20 -0.57
CA ALA A 35 -60.07 -52.72 0.80
C ALA A 35 -59.09 -52.01 1.77
N ALA A 36 -59.58 -51.65 2.95
CA ALA A 36 -58.86 -51.25 4.17
C ALA A 36 -59.56 -52.00 5.35
N PRO A 37 -59.10 -51.93 6.62
CA PRO A 37 -57.89 -51.33 7.18
C PRO A 37 -57.14 -52.28 8.16
N GLU A 38 -55.98 -51.88 8.67
CA GLU A 38 -55.60 -52.20 10.05
C GLU A 38 -54.70 -51.08 10.61
N ILE A 39 -55.11 -50.56 11.76
CA ILE A 39 -54.53 -49.46 12.52
C ILE A 39 -53.54 -50.11 13.49
N ASN A 40 -52.29 -49.65 13.51
CA ASN A 40 -51.39 -49.85 14.65
C ASN A 40 -50.83 -48.49 15.04
N ASP A 41 -51.32 -48.01 16.17
CA ASP A 41 -50.83 -46.85 16.89
C ASP A 41 -49.54 -47.24 17.63
N GLU A 42 -48.39 -46.88 17.08
CA GLU A 42 -47.18 -46.65 17.88
C GLU A 42 -46.72 -45.22 17.61
N GLU A 43 -47.19 -44.30 18.45
CA GLU A 43 -46.56 -43.00 18.63
C GLU A 43 -45.16 -43.22 19.21
N GLY A 44 -44.19 -43.45 18.33
CA GLY A 44 -42.81 -43.06 18.59
C GLY A 44 -42.73 -41.54 18.43
N VAL A 45 -42.62 -40.84 19.55
CA VAL A 45 -42.10 -39.48 19.57
C VAL A 45 -40.66 -39.58 19.06
N ASP A 46 -40.49 -39.47 17.74
CA ASP A 46 -39.23 -39.01 17.18
C ASP A 46 -39.09 -37.58 17.68
N ASP A 47 -38.40 -37.44 18.81
CA ASP A 47 -37.72 -36.20 19.18
C ASP A 47 -36.77 -35.88 18.03
N ALA A 48 -37.31 -35.23 16.99
CA ALA A 48 -36.54 -34.37 16.13
C ALA A 48 -35.97 -33.30 17.06
N GLU A 49 -34.82 -33.60 17.66
CA GLU A 49 -33.95 -32.58 18.20
C GLU A 49 -33.79 -31.56 17.08
N ASP A 50 -34.45 -30.43 17.25
CA ASP A 50 -34.35 -29.25 16.43
C ASP A 50 -32.87 -28.86 16.52
N VAL A 51 -32.05 -29.38 15.60
CA VAL A 51 -30.62 -29.06 15.49
C VAL A 51 -30.59 -27.58 15.19
N ALA A 52 -30.53 -26.78 16.25
CA ALA A 52 -30.52 -25.34 16.17
C ALA A 52 -29.46 -24.95 15.12
N ASP A 53 -29.93 -24.35 14.01
CA ASP A 53 -29.10 -23.94 12.88
C ASP A 53 -27.97 -23.05 13.42
N ASN A 54 -26.79 -23.64 13.65
CA ASN A 54 -25.65 -22.93 14.20
C ASN A 54 -25.00 -22.16 13.04
N PRO A 55 -25.18 -20.83 12.95
CA PRO A 55 -24.78 -20.09 11.77
C PRO A 55 -23.26 -20.14 11.55
N LYS A 56 -22.47 -20.32 12.62
CA LYS A 56 -21.01 -20.44 12.51
C LYS A 56 -20.60 -21.74 11.83
N LYS A 57 -21.21 -22.86 12.23
CA LYS A 57 -20.95 -24.17 11.63
C LYS A 57 -21.32 -24.17 10.16
N ARG A 58 -22.49 -23.62 9.82
CA ARG A 58 -22.93 -23.48 8.42
C ARG A 58 -21.95 -22.69 7.56
N ARG A 59 -21.45 -21.55 8.04
CA ARG A 59 -20.44 -20.75 7.31
C ARG A 59 -19.14 -21.51 7.08
N PHE A 60 -18.69 -22.28 8.08
CA PHE A 60 -17.50 -23.12 7.94
C PHE A 60 -17.73 -24.22 6.90
N ASP A 61 -18.87 -24.91 6.95
CA ASP A 61 -19.23 -25.96 6.00
C ASP A 61 -19.35 -25.39 4.57
N ASP A 62 -20.00 -24.23 4.40
CA ASP A 62 -20.11 -23.51 3.12
C ASP A 62 -18.72 -23.16 2.56
N LEU A 63 -17.77 -22.76 3.41
CA LEU A 63 -16.39 -22.48 3.01
C LEU A 63 -15.66 -23.76 2.58
N CYS A 64 -15.78 -24.85 3.33
CA CYS A 64 -15.19 -26.14 2.97
C CYS A 64 -15.70 -26.63 1.61
N GLU A 65 -17.02 -26.61 1.39
CA GLU A 65 -17.59 -26.95 0.09
C GLU A 65 -17.06 -26.02 -1.02
N ALA A 66 -16.94 -24.71 -0.74
CA ALA A 66 -16.42 -23.75 -1.70
C ALA A 66 -14.96 -24.05 -2.09
N LEU A 67 -14.11 -24.42 -1.14
CA LEU A 67 -12.70 -24.76 -1.37
C LEU A 67 -12.54 -25.99 -2.27
N ASP A 68 -13.40 -27.00 -2.09
CA ASP A 68 -13.41 -28.21 -2.91
C ASP A 68 -14.12 -28.03 -4.26
N SER A 69 -14.92 -26.97 -4.39
CA SER A 69 -15.64 -26.66 -5.62
C SER A 69 -14.75 -26.05 -6.70
N ASN A 70 -15.25 -26.03 -7.95
CA ASN A 70 -14.53 -25.33 -9.01
C ASN A 70 -14.48 -23.80 -8.73
N PRO A 71 -13.42 -23.09 -9.19
CA PRO A 71 -13.20 -21.68 -8.85
C PRO A 71 -14.32 -20.70 -9.26
N LYS A 72 -15.21 -21.07 -10.19
CA LYS A 72 -16.33 -20.20 -10.57
C LYS A 72 -17.47 -20.26 -9.55
N LYS A 73 -17.73 -21.44 -8.99
CA LYS A 73 -18.74 -21.65 -7.93
C LYS A 73 -18.23 -21.10 -6.60
N ALA A 74 -16.99 -21.41 -6.23
CA ALA A 74 -16.35 -20.91 -5.01
C ALA A 74 -16.48 -19.39 -4.85
N LYS A 75 -16.26 -18.63 -5.94
CA LYS A 75 -16.35 -17.17 -5.97
C LYS A 75 -17.75 -16.61 -5.72
N LEU A 76 -18.80 -17.42 -5.65
CA LEU A 76 -20.14 -16.98 -5.29
C LEU A 76 -20.37 -17.00 -3.77
N VAL A 77 -19.62 -17.83 -3.04
CA VAL A 77 -19.67 -17.98 -1.58
C VAL A 77 -18.96 -16.81 -0.89
N ASP A 78 -19.60 -16.21 0.10
CA ASP A 78 -19.11 -14.97 0.73
C ASP A 78 -17.88 -15.23 1.61
N GLU A 79 -17.83 -16.36 2.29
CA GLU A 79 -16.70 -16.81 3.11
C GLU A 79 -15.46 -17.03 2.23
N TYR A 80 -15.62 -17.60 1.04
CA TYR A 80 -14.53 -17.74 0.08
C TYR A 80 -14.06 -16.38 -0.45
N LYS A 81 -14.97 -15.45 -0.75
CA LYS A 81 -14.60 -14.08 -1.14
C LYS A 81 -13.84 -13.38 0.00
N GLN A 82 -14.25 -13.57 1.24
CA GLN A 82 -13.58 -13.01 2.41
C GLN A 82 -12.18 -13.60 2.58
N LEU A 83 -12.04 -14.92 2.59
CA LEU A 83 -10.75 -15.61 2.66
C LEU A 83 -9.79 -15.11 1.57
N THR A 84 -10.25 -15.05 0.33
CA THR A 84 -9.40 -14.64 -0.80
C THR A 84 -9.09 -13.14 -0.81
N HIS A 85 -9.92 -12.31 -0.18
CA HIS A 85 -9.61 -10.91 0.07
C HIS A 85 -8.55 -10.77 1.17
N GLU A 86 -8.72 -11.47 2.29
CA GLU A 86 -7.78 -11.45 3.42
C GLU A 86 -6.41 -12.03 3.04
N ALA A 87 -6.37 -13.17 2.33
CA ALA A 87 -5.13 -13.80 1.85
C ALA A 87 -4.30 -12.89 0.93
N ARG A 88 -4.95 -11.99 0.18
CA ARG A 88 -4.23 -11.01 -0.65
C ARG A 88 -3.46 -9.98 0.17
N TRP A 89 -3.78 -9.80 1.44
CA TRP A 89 -3.09 -8.84 2.32
C TRP A 89 -1.81 -9.41 2.93
N VAL A 90 -1.75 -10.74 3.08
CA VAL A 90 -0.63 -11.46 3.71
C VAL A 90 0.76 -11.05 3.20
N PRO A 91 1.04 -11.01 1.87
CA PRO A 91 2.38 -10.63 1.42
C PRO A 91 2.73 -9.17 1.72
N LEU A 92 1.72 -8.30 1.82
CA LEU A 92 1.88 -6.87 2.08
C LEU A 92 2.04 -6.54 3.57
N SER A 93 1.54 -7.40 4.47
CA SER A 93 1.52 -7.13 5.91
C SER A 93 2.36 -8.07 6.76
N ILE A 94 2.64 -9.28 6.27
CA ILE A 94 3.35 -10.33 7.00
C ILE A 94 4.69 -10.62 6.31
N SER A 95 4.67 -11.31 5.17
CA SER A 95 5.86 -11.59 4.38
C SER A 95 5.46 -12.12 3.00
N PRO A 96 6.12 -11.68 1.91
CA PRO A 96 5.95 -12.30 0.60
C PRO A 96 6.64 -13.66 0.46
N PHE A 97 7.39 -14.09 1.48
CA PHE A 97 8.12 -15.36 1.57
C PHE A 97 7.52 -16.32 2.60
N LEU A 98 6.34 -16.01 3.12
CA LEU A 98 5.68 -16.83 4.14
C LEU A 98 5.48 -18.27 3.64
N ASP A 99 6.05 -19.23 4.36
CA ASP A 99 5.67 -20.64 4.24
C ASP A 99 4.37 -20.85 5.01
N THR A 100 3.23 -20.78 4.31
CA THR A 100 1.91 -20.86 4.92
C THR A 100 1.66 -22.22 5.57
N GLU A 101 2.12 -23.31 4.95
CA GLU A 101 1.94 -24.66 5.49
C GLU A 101 2.71 -24.83 6.78
N PHE A 102 4.01 -24.54 6.76
CA PHE A 102 4.87 -24.64 7.94
C PHE A 102 4.37 -23.71 9.05
N THR A 103 4.00 -22.47 8.71
CA THR A 103 3.53 -21.49 9.69
C THR A 103 2.25 -21.95 10.39
N ILE A 104 1.28 -22.50 9.65
CA ILE A 104 0.01 -22.94 10.25
C ILE A 104 0.21 -24.20 11.08
N ARG A 105 0.94 -25.20 10.56
CA ARG A 105 1.14 -26.49 11.25
C ARG A 105 1.98 -26.35 12.51
N ASN A 106 3.05 -25.57 12.45
CA ASN A 106 4.02 -25.47 13.53
C ASN A 106 3.82 -24.23 14.42
N GLY A 107 3.05 -23.25 13.96
CA GLY A 107 2.70 -22.08 14.76
C GLY A 107 1.54 -22.34 15.74
N ALA A 108 0.56 -23.15 15.36
CA ALA A 108 -0.62 -23.47 16.18
C ALA A 108 -0.30 -24.09 17.55
N PRO A 109 0.65 -25.03 17.67
CA PRO A 109 0.95 -25.65 18.96
C PRO A 109 1.84 -24.79 19.88
N LEU A 110 2.38 -23.67 19.39
CA LEU A 110 3.28 -22.84 20.19
C LEU A 110 2.54 -22.22 21.40
N PRO A 111 3.05 -22.37 22.64
CA PRO A 111 2.39 -21.83 23.83
C PRO A 111 2.20 -20.31 23.75
N GLU A 112 1.05 -19.75 24.14
CA GLU A 112 0.82 -18.29 24.06
C GLU A 112 1.90 -17.47 24.77
N ASP A 113 2.34 -17.94 25.95
CA ASP A 113 3.45 -17.36 26.70
C ASP A 113 4.81 -17.81 26.10
N PRO A 114 5.61 -16.90 25.53
CA PRO A 114 6.92 -17.24 24.96
C PRO A 114 7.95 -17.76 25.97
N SER A 115 7.72 -17.58 27.27
CA SER A 115 8.60 -18.09 28.33
C SER A 115 8.37 -19.57 28.64
N MET A 116 7.24 -20.13 28.21
CA MET A 116 6.94 -21.54 28.37
C MET A 116 7.80 -22.40 27.45
N PRO A 117 8.24 -23.59 27.91
CA PRO A 117 8.93 -24.52 27.06
C PRO A 117 8.09 -24.84 25.83
N VAL A 118 8.73 -24.80 24.66
CA VAL A 118 8.14 -25.36 23.44
C VAL A 118 8.16 -26.88 23.63
N GLU A 119 6.99 -27.51 23.62
CA GLU A 119 6.87 -28.98 23.66
C GLU A 119 7.68 -29.59 22.49
N ASP A 120 8.18 -30.82 22.66
CA ASP A 120 9.08 -31.52 21.73
C ASP A 120 8.43 -31.80 20.36
N LEU A 121 8.20 -30.74 19.59
CA LEU A 121 7.80 -30.77 18.21
C LEU A 121 9.07 -30.98 17.37
N GLU A 122 9.25 -32.20 16.85
CA GLU A 122 10.43 -32.59 16.07
C GLU A 122 10.79 -31.57 14.99
N GLU A 123 9.79 -31.02 14.28
CA GLU A 123 9.98 -30.05 13.18
C GLU A 123 10.53 -28.69 13.60
N ILE A 124 10.38 -28.27 14.87
CA ILE A 124 10.89 -26.98 15.36
C ILE A 124 12.00 -27.13 16.41
N SER A 125 12.38 -28.36 16.73
CA SER A 125 13.43 -28.67 17.71
C SER A 125 14.81 -28.14 17.31
N GLU A 126 15.06 -28.02 16.00
CA GLU A 126 16.32 -27.50 15.44
C GLU A 126 16.30 -25.98 15.22
N MET A 127 15.16 -25.31 15.40
CA MET A 127 15.03 -23.87 15.17
C MET A 127 15.68 -23.06 16.29
N SER A 128 16.36 -21.98 15.90
CA SER A 128 16.90 -20.99 16.83
C SER A 128 15.78 -20.20 17.53
N PRO A 129 16.05 -19.57 18.69
CA PRO A 129 15.08 -18.71 19.37
C PRO A 129 14.53 -17.57 18.49
N LYS A 130 15.34 -17.05 17.57
CA LYS A 130 14.94 -16.00 16.62
C LYS A 130 13.93 -16.55 15.60
N GLU A 131 14.17 -17.74 15.06
CA GLU A 131 13.26 -18.41 14.13
C GLU A 131 11.93 -18.79 14.80
N ILE A 132 11.95 -19.26 16.05
CA ILE A 132 10.73 -19.55 16.82
C ILE A 132 9.94 -18.26 17.08
N LYS A 133 10.63 -17.16 17.43
CA LYS A 133 10.00 -15.84 17.60
C LYS A 133 9.33 -15.36 16.31
N GLU A 134 9.98 -15.56 15.16
CA GLU A 134 9.45 -15.21 13.84
C GLU A 134 8.25 -16.08 13.45
N LEU A 135 8.33 -17.40 13.65
CA LEU A 135 7.22 -18.34 13.42
C LEU A 135 5.99 -17.93 14.24
N ARG A 136 6.18 -17.65 15.53
CA ARG A 136 5.13 -17.15 16.43
C ARG A 136 4.53 -15.84 15.94
N TYR A 137 5.36 -14.91 15.49
CA TYR A 137 4.90 -13.64 14.93
C TYR A 137 4.03 -13.86 13.69
N CYS A 138 4.52 -14.62 12.72
CA CYS A 138 3.83 -14.91 11.46
C CYS A 138 2.50 -15.62 11.70
N TYR A 139 2.47 -16.61 12.59
CA TYR A 139 1.25 -17.34 12.93
C TYR A 139 0.19 -16.43 13.56
N ASN A 140 0.57 -15.63 14.55
CA ASN A 140 -0.34 -14.68 15.18
C ASN A 140 -0.83 -13.61 14.19
N ALA A 141 0.05 -13.15 13.29
CA ALA A 141 -0.32 -12.22 12.23
C ALA A 141 -1.30 -12.85 11.22
N LEU A 142 -1.14 -14.14 10.89
CA LEU A 142 -2.10 -14.90 10.09
C LEU A 142 -3.45 -15.01 10.78
N LYS A 143 -3.52 -15.39 12.06
CA LYS A 143 -4.79 -15.40 12.83
C LYS A 143 -5.46 -14.03 12.83
N LYS A 144 -4.68 -12.96 13.01
CA LYS A 144 -5.24 -11.60 12.96
C LYS A 144 -5.79 -11.24 11.58
N THR A 145 -5.15 -11.71 10.51
CA THR A 145 -5.48 -11.35 9.13
C THR A 145 -6.59 -12.21 8.54
N ILE A 146 -6.53 -13.52 8.75
CA ILE A 146 -7.39 -14.54 8.15
C ILE A 146 -8.44 -14.98 9.17
N THR A 147 -9.68 -14.59 8.91
CA THR A 147 -10.80 -14.78 9.84
C THR A 147 -11.04 -16.25 10.17
N THR A 148 -10.97 -17.13 9.17
CA THR A 148 -11.24 -18.56 9.39
C THR A 148 -10.12 -19.29 10.15
N ILE A 149 -8.87 -18.80 10.10
CA ILE A 149 -7.80 -19.36 10.95
C ILE A 149 -8.05 -18.96 12.40
N ARG A 150 -8.50 -17.73 12.66
CA ARG A 150 -8.83 -17.26 14.01
C ARG A 150 -10.07 -17.92 14.62
N GLU A 151 -11.12 -18.11 13.83
CA GLU A 151 -12.42 -18.53 14.34
C GLU A 151 -12.63 -20.04 14.32
N ASN A 152 -11.93 -20.77 13.42
CA ASN A 152 -12.15 -22.19 13.15
C ASN A 152 -10.85 -23.03 13.26
N GLU A 153 -9.85 -22.55 13.99
CA GLU A 153 -8.51 -23.17 14.13
C GLU A 153 -8.56 -24.69 14.38
N GLY A 154 -9.36 -25.13 15.36
CA GLY A 154 -9.50 -26.55 15.72
C GLY A 154 -10.41 -27.39 14.82
N LEU A 155 -10.97 -26.80 13.75
CA LEU A 155 -11.83 -27.51 12.79
C LEU A 155 -11.09 -27.88 11.49
N TRP A 156 -9.92 -27.29 11.24
CA TRP A 156 -9.17 -27.52 10.02
C TRP A 156 -8.27 -28.75 10.17
N GLU A 157 -8.51 -29.78 9.34
CA GLU A 157 -7.75 -31.03 9.37
C GLU A 157 -7.62 -31.67 7.98
N GLY A 158 -6.63 -32.56 7.81
CA GLY A 158 -6.45 -33.36 6.59
C GLY A 158 -6.58 -32.56 5.29
N ASN A 159 -7.53 -32.95 4.45
CA ASN A 159 -7.75 -32.35 3.14
C ASN A 159 -8.34 -30.93 3.21
N SER A 160 -9.17 -30.61 4.20
CA SER A 160 -9.77 -29.27 4.31
C SER A 160 -8.71 -28.23 4.67
N LEU A 161 -7.79 -28.59 5.56
CA LEU A 161 -6.62 -27.76 5.88
C LEU A 161 -5.71 -27.58 4.66
N ALA A 162 -5.42 -28.66 3.92
CA ALA A 162 -4.60 -28.57 2.71
C ALA A 162 -5.24 -27.66 1.63
N ALA A 163 -6.56 -27.75 1.44
CA ALA A 163 -7.30 -26.90 0.51
C ALA A 163 -7.30 -25.42 0.95
N LEU A 164 -7.42 -25.16 2.25
CA LEU A 164 -7.28 -23.83 2.84
C LEU A 164 -5.89 -23.24 2.55
N ILE A 165 -4.83 -23.96 2.92
CA ILE A 165 -3.43 -23.54 2.73
C ILE A 165 -3.17 -23.24 1.24
N GLY A 166 -3.52 -24.18 0.35
CA GLY A 166 -3.31 -24.00 -1.08
C GLY A 166 -4.09 -22.82 -1.66
N THR A 167 -5.27 -22.51 -1.11
CA THR A 167 -6.02 -21.31 -1.49
C THR A 167 -5.34 -20.04 -0.99
N ILE A 168 -4.86 -19.99 0.26
CA ILE A 168 -4.12 -18.85 0.80
C ILE A 168 -2.88 -18.58 -0.06
N ASP A 169 -2.03 -19.58 -0.31
CA ASP A 169 -0.81 -19.46 -1.10
C ASP A 169 -1.08 -18.97 -2.53
N SER A 170 -2.14 -19.49 -3.17
CA SER A 170 -2.55 -19.03 -4.50
C SER A 170 -2.85 -17.52 -4.50
N TYR A 171 -3.54 -17.02 -3.48
CA TYR A 171 -3.91 -15.60 -3.40
C TYR A 171 -2.79 -14.70 -2.90
N ILE A 172 -1.85 -15.20 -2.10
CA ILE A 172 -0.56 -14.54 -1.81
C ILE A 172 0.20 -14.31 -3.12
N GLY A 173 0.39 -15.37 -3.92
CA GLY A 173 1.10 -15.29 -5.19
C GLY A 173 0.40 -14.36 -6.20
N ARG A 174 -0.93 -14.37 -6.25
CA ARG A 174 -1.72 -13.45 -7.09
C ARG A 174 -1.59 -12.00 -6.66
N ALA A 175 -1.67 -11.69 -5.36
CA ALA A 175 -1.52 -10.33 -4.86
C ALA A 175 -0.17 -9.73 -5.26
N ARG A 176 0.92 -10.48 -5.06
CA ARG A 176 2.26 -10.07 -5.49
C ARG A 176 2.33 -9.87 -7.01
N SER A 177 1.75 -10.79 -7.78
CA SER A 177 1.73 -10.68 -9.25
C SER A 177 0.97 -9.44 -9.73
N ASP A 178 -0.15 -9.12 -9.09
CA ASP A 178 -0.94 -7.92 -9.39
C ASP A 178 -0.14 -6.64 -9.08
N ASP A 179 0.55 -6.57 -7.94
CA ASP A 179 1.41 -5.45 -7.56
C ASP A 179 2.58 -5.26 -8.55
N LEU A 180 3.27 -6.35 -8.88
CA LEU A 180 4.36 -6.34 -9.85
C LEU A 180 3.87 -5.94 -11.25
N GLY A 181 2.72 -6.45 -11.67
CA GLY A 181 2.12 -6.12 -12.96
C GLY A 181 1.72 -4.65 -13.07
N GLN A 182 1.20 -4.07 -11.97
CA GLN A 182 0.93 -2.64 -11.88
C GLN A 182 2.22 -1.84 -11.93
N LEU A 183 3.17 -2.14 -11.04
CA LEU A 183 4.38 -1.38 -10.86
C LEU A 183 5.29 -1.44 -12.10
N LYS A 184 5.39 -2.59 -12.78
CA LYS A 184 6.21 -2.73 -14.01
C LYS A 184 5.88 -1.69 -15.08
N ARG A 185 4.63 -1.23 -15.15
CA ARG A 185 4.15 -0.21 -16.11
C ARG A 185 4.51 1.22 -15.70
N GLU A 186 4.62 1.48 -14.41
CA GLU A 186 4.70 2.84 -13.84
C GLU A 186 6.09 3.16 -13.27
N VAL A 187 6.84 2.14 -12.84
CA VAL A 187 8.06 2.28 -12.03
C VAL A 187 9.14 3.14 -12.65
N LEU A 188 9.28 3.12 -13.97
CA LEU A 188 10.28 3.93 -14.67
C LEU A 188 10.00 5.43 -14.53
N GLY A 189 8.73 5.82 -14.35
CA GLY A 189 8.34 7.20 -14.06
C GLY A 189 8.48 7.59 -12.60
N LEU A 190 8.80 6.64 -11.72
CA LEU A 190 9.09 6.89 -10.30
C LEU A 190 10.59 7.06 -10.05
N ILE A 191 11.44 6.76 -11.03
CA ILE A 191 12.89 6.95 -10.94
C ILE A 191 13.18 8.47 -10.98
N PRO A 192 13.90 9.02 -9.99
CA PRO A 192 14.34 10.40 -10.00
C PRO A 192 15.10 10.73 -11.29
N LYS A 193 14.81 11.90 -11.89
CA LYS A 193 15.50 12.35 -13.09
C LYS A 193 16.81 12.99 -12.70
N ARG A 194 17.91 12.58 -13.36
CA ARG A 194 19.23 13.21 -13.22
C ARG A 194 19.59 13.99 -14.47
N GLU A 195 20.27 15.11 -14.29
CA GLU A 195 20.80 15.90 -15.39
C GLU A 195 21.87 15.10 -16.17
N GLY A 196 21.86 15.20 -17.50
CA GLY A 196 22.84 14.51 -18.36
C GLY A 196 22.65 12.99 -18.51
N VAL A 197 21.66 12.38 -17.85
CA VAL A 197 21.33 10.95 -18.00
C VAL A 197 20.03 10.80 -18.79
N GLU A 198 20.11 10.17 -19.97
CA GLU A 198 18.93 9.84 -20.78
C GLU A 198 17.94 8.98 -19.96
N PRO A 199 16.68 9.43 -19.80
CA PRO A 199 15.67 8.64 -19.10
C PRO A 199 15.39 7.33 -19.84
N LEU A 200 15.13 6.26 -19.09
CA LEU A 200 14.63 5.02 -19.67
C LEU A 200 13.31 5.27 -20.42
N ALA A 201 13.20 4.72 -21.63
CA ALA A 201 11.97 4.77 -22.40
C ALA A 201 10.80 4.18 -21.60
N PHE A 202 9.77 5.00 -21.38
CA PHE A 202 8.52 4.55 -20.80
C PHE A 202 7.94 3.39 -21.61
N ASN A 203 7.36 2.39 -20.94
CA ASN A 203 6.73 1.24 -21.56
C ASN A 203 7.64 0.33 -22.40
N ASN A 204 8.96 0.29 -22.15
CA ASN A 204 9.79 -0.76 -22.73
C ASN A 204 9.25 -2.15 -22.29
N PRO A 205 8.75 -2.98 -23.23
CA PRO A 205 8.19 -4.29 -22.88
C PRO A 205 9.28 -5.24 -22.37
N ASN A 206 10.54 -4.98 -22.74
CA ASN A 206 11.67 -5.78 -22.33
C ASN A 206 12.20 -5.31 -20.97
N LYS A 207 11.95 -6.11 -19.92
CA LYS A 207 12.46 -5.83 -18.57
C LYS A 207 13.96 -6.05 -18.49
N SER A 208 14.54 -6.89 -19.36
CA SER A 208 15.98 -7.16 -19.40
C SER A 208 16.84 -5.93 -19.73
N ALA A 209 16.23 -4.84 -20.23
CA ALA A 209 16.91 -3.57 -20.44
C ALA A 209 17.05 -2.72 -19.16
N ARG A 210 16.58 -3.22 -18.01
CA ARG A 210 16.72 -2.61 -16.68
C ARG A 210 17.84 -3.29 -15.90
N GLY A 211 17.96 -3.00 -14.62
CA GLY A 211 19.02 -3.51 -13.76
C GLY A 211 20.37 -2.95 -14.19
N TRP A 212 21.37 -3.84 -14.27
CA TRP A 212 22.73 -3.49 -14.66
C TRP A 212 22.88 -3.18 -16.15
N ALA A 213 21.93 -3.58 -16.99
CA ALA A 213 21.92 -3.24 -18.41
C ALA A 213 21.66 -1.75 -18.69
N HIS A 214 21.27 -0.96 -17.67
CA HIS A 214 21.05 0.48 -17.80
C HIS A 214 21.56 1.27 -16.58
N VAL A 215 22.29 2.36 -16.84
CA VAL A 215 22.98 3.15 -15.80
C VAL A 215 22.02 3.68 -14.73
N SER A 216 20.86 4.23 -15.09
CA SER A 216 19.92 4.77 -14.08
C SER A 216 19.39 3.71 -13.11
N THR A 217 19.04 2.52 -13.62
CA THR A 217 18.55 1.43 -12.76
C THR A 217 19.70 0.75 -12.01
N GLY A 218 20.86 0.62 -12.64
CA GLY A 218 22.08 0.12 -12.00
C GLY A 218 22.50 1.00 -10.83
N ARG A 219 22.44 2.32 -10.97
CA ARG A 219 22.77 3.26 -9.89
C ARG A 219 21.85 3.10 -8.69
N LEU A 220 20.54 2.94 -8.92
CA LEU A 220 19.57 2.70 -7.84
C LEU A 220 19.81 1.38 -7.12
N LEU A 221 20.24 0.34 -7.85
CA LEU A 221 20.57 -0.98 -7.30
C LEU A 221 21.96 -1.05 -6.67
N CYS A 222 22.83 -0.07 -6.94
CA CYS A 222 24.17 0.00 -6.38
C CYS A 222 24.11 0.12 -4.85
N PRO A 223 24.94 -0.65 -4.12
CA PRO A 223 25.24 -0.35 -2.73
C PRO A 223 25.68 1.10 -2.55
N CYS A 224 25.12 1.81 -1.56
CA CYS A 224 25.46 3.22 -1.32
C CYS A 224 26.94 3.44 -1.05
N ASN A 225 27.57 2.54 -0.30
CA ASN A 225 29.01 2.57 0.01
C ASN A 225 29.93 2.39 -1.21
N ARG A 226 29.37 2.06 -2.38
CA ARG A 226 30.10 1.91 -3.65
C ARG A 226 29.62 2.88 -4.73
N LEU A 227 28.82 3.87 -4.35
CA LEU A 227 28.26 4.86 -5.26
C LEU A 227 29.34 5.71 -5.93
N GLU A 228 30.40 6.07 -5.20
CA GLU A 228 31.55 6.79 -5.78
C GLU A 228 32.26 5.96 -6.87
N GLU A 229 32.48 4.67 -6.61
CA GLU A 229 33.07 3.74 -7.60
C GLU A 229 32.17 3.58 -8.82
N PHE A 230 30.85 3.52 -8.60
CA PHE A 230 29.86 3.47 -9.67
C PHE A 230 29.92 4.75 -10.52
N ASP A 231 29.83 5.92 -9.89
CA ASP A 231 29.75 7.22 -10.59
C ASP A 231 31.07 7.56 -11.32
N ALA A 232 32.21 7.02 -10.87
CA ALA A 232 33.49 7.16 -11.58
C ALA A 232 33.49 6.51 -12.97
N ASN A 233 32.82 5.34 -13.14
CA ASN A 233 32.64 4.72 -14.45
C ASN A 233 31.40 3.79 -14.48
N PRO A 234 30.19 4.34 -14.68
CA PRO A 234 28.95 3.59 -14.53
C PRO A 234 28.83 2.40 -15.47
N LYS A 235 29.26 2.57 -16.73
CA LYS A 235 29.20 1.50 -17.75
C LYS A 235 30.13 0.34 -17.39
N ARG A 236 31.35 0.65 -16.90
CA ARG A 236 32.29 -0.38 -16.45
C ARG A 236 31.76 -1.10 -15.21
N PHE A 237 31.28 -0.35 -14.21
CA PHE A 237 30.74 -0.94 -12.99
C PHE A 237 29.59 -1.90 -13.30
N CYS A 238 28.59 -1.46 -14.07
CA CYS A 238 27.47 -2.29 -14.51
C CYS A 238 27.94 -3.59 -15.17
N ARG A 239 28.84 -3.49 -16.15
CA ARG A 239 29.40 -4.65 -16.86
C ARG A 239 30.16 -5.59 -15.92
N ASP A 240 30.93 -5.05 -14.99
CA ASP A 240 31.72 -5.83 -14.04
C ASP A 240 30.81 -6.55 -13.03
N VAL A 241 29.64 -5.98 -12.68
CA VAL A 241 28.58 -6.68 -11.94
C VAL A 241 27.96 -7.82 -12.77
N GLU A 242 27.57 -7.54 -14.03
CA GLU A 242 26.96 -8.55 -14.91
C GLU A 242 27.88 -9.75 -15.16
N ASN A 243 29.19 -9.51 -15.23
CA ASN A 243 30.20 -10.56 -15.39
C ASN A 243 30.63 -11.22 -14.07
N GLY A 244 30.07 -10.81 -12.93
CA GLY A 244 30.38 -11.36 -11.61
C GLY A 244 31.76 -11.00 -11.06
N VAL A 245 32.45 -10.02 -11.65
CA VAL A 245 33.70 -9.44 -11.13
C VAL A 245 33.39 -8.67 -9.85
N ILE A 246 32.30 -7.91 -9.88
CA ILE A 246 31.73 -7.25 -8.72
C ILE A 246 30.56 -8.10 -8.23
N GLN A 247 30.56 -8.44 -6.94
CA GLN A 247 29.48 -9.19 -6.32
C GLN A 247 28.73 -8.29 -5.36
N ILE A 248 27.40 -8.27 -5.48
CA ILE A 248 26.49 -7.48 -4.65
C ILE A 248 25.53 -8.44 -3.97
N ASN A 249 25.39 -8.32 -2.66
CA ASN A 249 24.44 -9.06 -1.83
C ASN A 249 23.56 -8.07 -1.05
N ALA A 250 22.71 -8.58 -0.16
CA ALA A 250 21.76 -7.77 0.60
C ALA A 250 22.33 -7.16 1.91
N GLU A 251 23.61 -7.43 2.23
CA GLU A 251 24.27 -6.87 3.42
C GLU A 251 24.48 -5.36 3.28
N ASP A 252 24.74 -4.90 2.04
CA ASP A 252 24.83 -3.48 1.74
C ASP A 252 23.51 -2.95 1.15
N PHE A 253 22.99 -1.88 1.74
CA PHE A 253 21.74 -1.28 1.30
C PHE A 253 21.88 -0.58 -0.07
N PRO A 254 20.94 -0.81 -1.00
CA PRO A 254 20.95 -0.15 -2.30
C PRO A 254 20.54 1.33 -2.21
N CYS A 255 21.08 2.14 -3.11
CA CYS A 255 20.86 3.59 -3.20
C CYS A 255 19.39 4.02 -3.17
N PHE A 256 18.48 3.23 -3.75
CA PHE A 256 17.06 3.61 -3.78
C PHE A 256 16.39 3.68 -2.39
N LEU A 257 17.01 3.14 -1.34
CA LEU A 257 16.53 3.23 0.03
C LEU A 257 16.85 4.59 0.67
N TYR A 258 17.79 5.36 0.12
CA TYR A 258 18.21 6.65 0.62
C TYR A 258 17.68 7.79 -0.26
N PRO A 259 17.50 9.00 0.28
CA PRO A 259 17.40 10.21 -0.52
C PRO A 259 18.61 10.34 -1.45
N GLU A 260 18.39 10.98 -2.60
CA GLU A 260 19.45 11.13 -3.58
C GLU A 260 20.66 11.88 -3.00
N ASP A 261 21.84 11.28 -3.18
CA ASP A 261 23.15 11.82 -2.79
C ASP A 261 23.26 12.21 -1.29
N SER A 262 22.50 11.52 -0.41
CA SER A 262 22.46 11.78 1.04
C SER A 262 23.16 10.72 1.91
N TYR A 263 23.86 9.74 1.31
CA TYR A 263 24.51 8.68 2.08
C TYR A 263 25.70 9.22 2.87
N ASN A 264 25.69 8.97 4.18
CA ASN A 264 26.76 9.37 5.08
C ASN A 264 27.49 8.11 5.60
N PRO A 265 28.77 7.87 5.24
CA PRO A 265 29.51 6.70 5.70
C PRO A 265 29.79 6.72 7.22
N ASP A 266 29.81 7.90 7.84
CA ASP A 266 29.98 8.05 9.29
C ASP A 266 28.66 7.86 10.06
N ASN A 267 27.52 7.92 9.37
CA ASN A 267 26.19 7.69 9.92
C ASN A 267 25.26 7.02 8.88
N VAL A 268 25.39 5.70 8.75
CA VAL A 268 24.69 4.90 7.73
C VAL A 268 23.17 4.94 7.87
N GLU A 269 22.65 5.21 9.06
CA GLU A 269 21.21 5.28 9.33
C GLU A 269 20.58 6.62 8.87
N GLU A 270 21.41 7.62 8.60
CA GLU A 270 20.97 8.93 8.13
C GLU A 270 20.27 8.82 6.78
N GLY A 271 18.97 9.12 6.76
CA GLY A 271 18.15 9.05 5.56
C GLY A 271 17.80 7.63 5.09
N LEU A 272 18.29 6.57 5.74
CA LEU A 272 17.96 5.19 5.40
C LEU A 272 16.44 4.96 5.44
N LEU A 273 15.91 4.25 4.43
CA LEU A 273 14.48 4.02 4.17
C LEU A 273 13.64 5.27 3.87
N ARG A 274 14.25 6.42 3.58
CA ARG A 274 13.55 7.68 3.21
C ARG A 274 13.69 8.07 1.75
N GLY A 275 14.28 7.22 0.91
CA GLY A 275 14.43 7.47 -0.52
C GLY A 275 13.12 7.71 -1.27
N GLU A 276 13.14 8.64 -2.22
CA GLU A 276 11.96 9.07 -2.99
C GLU A 276 11.39 7.94 -3.84
N PHE A 277 12.27 7.10 -4.40
CA PHE A 277 11.87 5.93 -5.17
C PHE A 277 11.09 4.94 -4.29
N LEU A 278 11.64 4.55 -3.13
CA LEU A 278 10.98 3.67 -2.18
C LEU A 278 9.63 4.23 -1.74
N ARG A 279 9.58 5.51 -1.37
CA ARG A 279 8.35 6.21 -1.00
C ARG A 279 7.30 6.18 -2.12
N SER A 280 7.72 6.39 -3.36
CA SER A 280 6.84 6.36 -4.53
C SER A 280 6.29 4.95 -4.80
N VAL A 281 7.14 3.92 -4.68
CA VAL A 281 6.74 2.51 -4.81
C VAL A 281 5.74 2.13 -3.72
N PHE A 282 6.04 2.43 -2.46
CA PHE A 282 5.13 2.19 -1.34
C PHE A 282 3.77 2.84 -1.60
N ARG A 283 3.76 4.12 -1.99
CA ARG A 283 2.51 4.84 -2.27
C ARG A 283 1.75 4.24 -3.46
N SER A 284 2.43 3.77 -4.51
CA SER A 284 1.76 3.09 -5.63
C SER A 284 1.03 1.83 -5.18
N ILE A 285 1.65 1.03 -4.32
CA ILE A 285 1.11 -0.23 -3.79
C ILE A 285 -0.04 0.04 -2.79
N TYR A 286 0.22 0.81 -1.74
CA TYR A 286 -0.66 0.92 -0.58
C TYR A 286 -1.72 2.01 -0.72
N THR A 287 -1.39 3.13 -1.37
CA THR A 287 -2.25 4.32 -1.51
C THR A 287 -2.71 4.59 -2.95
N GLY A 288 -2.17 3.87 -3.93
CA GLY A 288 -2.53 3.87 -5.34
C GLY A 288 -1.66 4.78 -6.23
N PRO A 289 -1.62 4.54 -7.55
CA PRO A 289 -0.73 5.23 -8.50
C PRO A 289 -0.75 6.76 -8.42
N ARG A 290 -1.94 7.34 -8.24
CA ARG A 290 -2.13 8.80 -8.17
C ARG A 290 -1.44 9.46 -6.98
N THR A 291 -1.06 8.68 -5.98
CA THR A 291 -0.31 9.17 -4.82
C THR A 291 1.20 9.03 -4.99
N ALA A 292 1.66 8.13 -5.87
CA ALA A 292 3.07 7.76 -6.00
C ALA A 292 3.96 8.98 -6.27
N THR A 293 3.57 9.85 -7.20
CA THR A 293 4.34 11.04 -7.59
C THR A 293 3.92 12.32 -6.86
N LYS A 294 3.08 12.23 -5.82
CA LYS A 294 2.71 13.42 -5.06
C LYS A 294 3.84 13.82 -4.12
N GLU A 295 4.20 15.10 -4.18
CA GLU A 295 5.12 15.73 -3.24
C GLU A 295 4.45 16.03 -1.89
N ALA A 296 3.12 16.17 -1.86
CA ALA A 296 2.38 16.37 -0.63
C ALA A 296 2.10 15.03 0.10
N PRO A 297 2.28 14.98 1.44
CA PRO A 297 1.86 13.87 2.28
C PRO A 297 0.35 13.58 2.22
N GLY A 298 0.00 12.37 2.63
CA GLY A 298 -1.38 11.94 2.83
C GLY A 298 -2.05 11.32 1.60
N PRO A 299 -3.31 10.89 1.76
CA PRO A 299 -4.04 10.13 0.77
C PRO A 299 -4.49 10.99 -0.42
N SER A 300 -4.92 10.33 -1.51
CA SER A 300 -5.63 10.97 -2.60
C SER A 300 -7.12 10.62 -2.57
N ALA A 301 -7.97 11.55 -3.01
CA ALA A 301 -9.35 11.23 -3.36
C ALA A 301 -9.41 10.23 -4.52
N GLY A 302 -10.43 9.37 -4.52
CA GLY A 302 -10.67 8.37 -5.57
C GLY A 302 -11.15 7.03 -5.04
N ARG A 303 -10.84 5.96 -5.79
CA ARG A 303 -11.11 4.58 -5.37
C ARG A 303 -10.42 4.29 -4.03
N PRO A 304 -11.06 3.50 -3.13
CA PRO A 304 -10.41 3.05 -1.90
C PRO A 304 -9.04 2.42 -2.21
N SER A 305 -8.00 2.87 -1.51
CA SER A 305 -6.68 2.29 -1.62
C SER A 305 -6.60 0.95 -0.88
N LYS A 306 -5.58 0.13 -1.14
CA LYS A 306 -5.36 -1.13 -0.40
C LYS A 306 -5.27 -0.88 1.10
N ALA A 307 -4.53 0.15 1.51
CA ALA A 307 -4.47 0.55 2.92
C ALA A 307 -5.85 0.82 3.52
N LYS A 308 -6.76 1.47 2.78
CA LYS A 308 -8.14 1.70 3.23
C LYS A 308 -8.98 0.42 3.22
N GLN A 309 -8.84 -0.43 2.19
CA GLN A 309 -9.59 -1.69 2.05
C GLN A 309 -9.24 -2.69 3.16
N HIS A 310 -7.99 -2.68 3.63
CA HIS A 310 -7.49 -3.57 4.67
C HIS A 310 -7.35 -2.90 6.04
N ASN A 311 -7.95 -1.71 6.23
CA ASN A 311 -7.91 -0.97 7.50
C ASN A 311 -6.50 -0.73 8.05
N MET A 312 -5.51 -0.55 7.18
CA MET A 312 -4.15 -0.18 7.56
C MET A 312 -4.15 1.27 8.07
N THR A 313 -3.92 1.44 9.37
CA THR A 313 -3.88 2.74 10.04
C THR A 313 -2.47 3.23 10.33
N LYS A 314 -1.49 2.33 10.28
CA LYS A 314 -0.08 2.63 10.49
C LYS A 314 0.81 1.87 9.50
N VAL A 315 1.92 2.50 9.11
CA VAL A 315 3.02 1.85 8.39
C VAL A 315 3.75 0.93 9.36
N THR A 316 4.17 -0.24 8.86
CA THR A 316 4.94 -1.24 9.60
C THR A 316 6.30 -1.49 8.92
N PRO A 317 7.32 -1.95 9.66
CA PRO A 317 8.61 -2.35 9.06
C PRO A 317 8.44 -3.30 7.87
N ARG A 318 7.60 -4.34 8.03
CA ARG A 318 7.30 -5.33 6.96
C ARG A 318 6.65 -4.72 5.73
N SER A 319 5.81 -3.69 5.89
CA SER A 319 5.22 -2.99 4.74
C SER A 319 6.24 -2.15 3.97
N ILE A 320 7.24 -1.58 4.67
CA ILE A 320 8.36 -0.88 4.04
C ILE A 320 9.26 -1.90 3.32
N ALA A 321 9.58 -3.01 3.99
CA ALA A 321 10.37 -4.11 3.42
C ALA A 321 9.71 -4.68 2.15
N TYR A 322 8.39 -4.94 2.18
CA TYR A 322 7.66 -5.39 0.99
C TYR A 322 7.77 -4.39 -0.17
N ALA A 323 7.58 -3.10 0.09
CA ALA A 323 7.75 -2.07 -0.92
C ALA A 323 9.18 -2.02 -1.48
N ALA A 324 10.20 -2.21 -0.64
CA ALA A 324 11.59 -2.27 -1.07
C ALA A 324 11.86 -3.47 -1.99
N ILE A 325 11.38 -4.66 -1.63
CA ILE A 325 11.50 -5.88 -2.46
C ILE A 325 10.81 -5.70 -3.81
N VAL A 326 9.56 -5.26 -3.79
CA VAL A 326 8.76 -5.07 -5.00
C VAL A 326 9.36 -3.97 -5.88
N GLY A 327 9.89 -2.90 -5.27
CA GLY A 327 10.62 -1.83 -5.94
C GLY A 327 11.90 -2.33 -6.61
N ARG A 328 12.80 -2.98 -5.85
CA ARG A 328 14.04 -3.57 -6.35
C ARG A 328 13.79 -4.51 -7.51
N PHE A 329 12.88 -5.46 -7.34
CA PHE A 329 12.55 -6.42 -8.38
C PHE A 329 11.98 -5.73 -9.62
N SER A 330 11.24 -4.63 -9.48
CA SER A 330 10.67 -3.91 -10.62
C SER A 330 11.70 -3.16 -11.46
N ILE A 331 12.86 -2.83 -10.90
CA ILE A 331 13.97 -2.16 -11.59
C ILE A 331 15.16 -3.07 -11.91
N CYS A 332 15.14 -4.35 -11.48
CA CYS A 332 16.13 -5.34 -11.91
C CYS A 332 15.87 -5.87 -13.33
N GLY A 333 16.85 -6.57 -13.90
CA GLY A 333 16.78 -7.13 -15.25
C GLY A 333 16.06 -8.49 -15.37
N GLN A 334 15.61 -9.09 -14.26
CA GLN A 334 15.03 -10.44 -14.27
C GLN A 334 13.60 -10.45 -14.84
N ASP A 335 13.30 -11.30 -15.82
CA ASP A 335 11.98 -11.33 -16.46
C ASP A 335 10.87 -11.98 -15.63
N GLY A 336 11.23 -12.94 -14.77
CA GLY A 336 10.33 -13.67 -13.87
C GLY A 336 10.68 -13.44 -12.41
N TRP A 337 9.72 -13.67 -11.52
CA TRP A 337 9.97 -13.64 -10.08
C TRP A 337 10.95 -14.74 -9.69
N ALA A 338 12.08 -14.34 -9.13
CA ALA A 338 13.10 -15.22 -8.60
C ALA A 338 13.54 -14.67 -7.24
N LEU A 339 13.78 -15.57 -6.29
CA LEU A 339 14.25 -15.18 -4.95
C LEU A 339 15.70 -14.66 -4.99
N GLU A 340 16.47 -15.17 -5.95
CA GLU A 340 17.89 -14.89 -6.11
C GLU A 340 18.15 -14.14 -7.42
N ASP A 341 18.97 -13.10 -7.34
CA ASP A 341 19.47 -12.28 -8.44
C ASP A 341 21.00 -12.29 -8.36
N GLY A 342 21.59 -13.37 -8.87
CA GLY A 342 23.00 -13.69 -8.62
C GLY A 342 23.21 -14.04 -7.14
N ARG A 343 24.03 -13.26 -6.43
CA ARG A 343 24.23 -13.40 -4.98
C ARG A 343 23.24 -12.60 -4.14
N TYR A 344 22.39 -11.81 -4.77
CA TYR A 344 21.43 -10.99 -4.05
C TYR A 344 20.15 -11.78 -3.80
N LYS A 345 19.81 -12.03 -2.53
CA LYS A 345 18.54 -12.65 -2.15
C LYS A 345 17.55 -11.60 -1.72
N LEU A 346 16.34 -11.67 -2.27
CA LEU A 346 15.25 -10.75 -1.88
C LEU A 346 14.78 -10.99 -0.44
N GLU A 347 14.88 -12.22 0.04
CA GLU A 347 14.53 -12.57 1.42
C GLU A 347 15.49 -11.92 2.42
N ASP A 348 16.80 -11.97 2.15
CA ASP A 348 17.81 -11.29 2.98
C ASP A 348 17.54 -9.78 3.06
N LEU A 349 17.22 -9.10 1.95
CA LEU A 349 16.87 -7.67 1.99
C LEU A 349 15.60 -7.42 2.83
N PHE A 350 14.61 -8.30 2.77
CA PHE A 350 13.40 -8.17 3.57
C PHE A 350 13.71 -8.30 5.06
N ASN A 351 14.46 -9.34 5.43
CA ASN A 351 14.86 -9.61 6.80
C ASN A 351 15.74 -8.47 7.35
N ASN A 352 16.75 -8.05 6.59
CA ASN A 352 17.64 -6.94 6.98
C ASN A 352 16.83 -5.66 7.26
N ILE A 353 15.83 -5.32 6.43
CA ILE A 353 14.97 -4.15 6.69
C ILE A 353 14.10 -4.34 7.94
N VAL A 354 13.57 -5.54 8.19
CA VAL A 354 12.75 -5.81 9.38
C VAL A 354 13.60 -5.73 10.66
N GLU A 355 14.82 -6.27 10.62
CA GLU A 355 15.78 -6.31 11.73
C GLU A 355 16.28 -4.92 12.14
N LEU A 356 16.30 -3.95 11.22
CA LEU A 356 16.54 -2.53 11.58
C LEU A 356 15.55 -2.00 12.63
N PHE A 357 14.40 -2.65 12.81
CA PHE A 357 13.37 -2.26 13.78
C PHE A 357 13.25 -3.23 14.98
N ASP A 358 14.28 -4.02 15.25
CA ASP A 358 14.29 -4.99 16.36
C ASP A 358 14.24 -4.35 17.76
N ASP A 359 14.65 -3.08 17.87
CA ASP A 359 14.45 -2.25 19.07
C ASP A 359 13.40 -1.15 18.81
N PRO A 360 12.12 -1.37 19.11
CA PRO A 360 11.06 -0.38 18.93
C PRO A 360 11.21 0.86 19.83
N SER A 361 12.08 0.83 20.83
CA SER A 361 12.36 1.97 21.71
C SER A 361 13.45 2.89 21.19
N ASP A 362 14.19 2.43 20.18
CA ASP A 362 15.22 3.23 19.53
C ASP A 362 14.62 4.47 18.82
N SER A 363 15.31 5.60 18.95
CA SER A 363 14.84 6.88 18.44
C SER A 363 14.72 6.92 16.91
N TRP A 364 15.61 6.23 16.19
CA TRP A 364 15.57 6.13 14.74
C TRP A 364 14.35 5.31 14.28
N CYS A 365 14.03 4.23 14.98
CA CYS A 365 12.85 3.40 14.70
C CYS A 365 11.55 4.23 14.80
N ILE A 366 11.42 4.99 15.88
CA ILE A 366 10.25 5.84 16.14
C ILE A 366 10.16 6.94 15.08
N ASP A 367 11.23 7.72 14.87
CA ASP A 367 11.25 8.83 13.89
C ASP A 367 10.95 8.32 12.47
N THR A 368 11.55 7.20 12.07
CA THR A 368 11.34 6.64 10.73
C THR A 368 9.89 6.20 10.52
N LEU A 369 9.28 5.51 11.49
CA LEU A 369 7.86 5.12 11.37
C LEU A 369 6.92 6.32 11.45
N GLU A 370 7.20 7.33 12.28
CA GLU A 370 6.41 8.57 12.32
C GLU A 370 6.48 9.34 11.01
N TRP A 371 7.68 9.46 10.43
CA TRP A 371 7.89 10.05 9.11
C TRP A 371 7.06 9.34 8.05
N TRP A 372 7.09 8.00 8.02
CA TRP A 372 6.30 7.20 7.09
C TRP A 372 4.80 7.37 7.30
N ASN A 373 4.32 7.36 8.55
CA ASN A 373 2.92 7.57 8.88
C ASN A 373 2.42 8.95 8.43
N LYS A 374 3.23 10.00 8.68
CA LYS A 374 2.95 11.36 8.19
C LYS A 374 2.86 11.38 6.67
N TRP A 375 3.81 10.75 5.97
CA TRP A 375 3.81 10.71 4.51
C TRP A 375 2.61 9.96 3.93
N VAL A 376 2.26 8.81 4.49
CA VAL A 376 1.22 7.93 3.93
C VAL A 376 -0.19 8.42 4.30
N PHE A 377 -0.40 8.76 5.57
CA PHE A 377 -1.72 9.08 6.12
C PHE A 377 -1.96 10.58 6.36
N GLY A 378 -0.91 11.40 6.28
CA GLY A 378 -0.97 12.83 6.61
C GLY A 378 -0.89 13.08 8.12
N SER A 379 -0.81 14.35 8.53
CA SER A 379 -0.63 14.76 9.93
C SER A 379 -1.86 14.63 10.84
N SER A 380 -2.86 13.79 10.53
CA SER A 380 -4.03 13.62 11.41
C SER A 380 -4.74 12.28 11.19
N ARG A 381 -4.15 11.19 11.69
CA ARG A 381 -4.86 9.95 12.08
C ARG A 381 -4.19 9.20 13.24
N ILE A 382 -3.37 9.87 14.05
CA ILE A 382 -3.15 9.38 15.40
C ILE A 382 -4.45 9.70 16.13
N ILE A 383 -5.30 8.69 16.30
CA ILE A 383 -6.32 8.72 17.35
C ILE A 383 -5.52 8.61 18.64
N GLU A 384 -4.97 9.74 19.08
CA GLU A 384 -4.35 9.90 20.38
C GLU A 384 -5.46 9.72 21.40
N THR A 385 -5.54 8.51 21.94
CA THR A 385 -6.27 8.27 23.18
C THR A 385 -5.34 8.60 24.34
N VAL A 386 -4.72 9.78 24.34
CA VAL A 386 -4.03 10.35 25.49
C VAL A 386 -4.07 11.88 25.35
N ALA A 387 -4.32 12.53 26.48
CA ALA A 387 -4.78 13.90 26.60
C ALA A 387 -3.90 14.98 25.95
N SER A 388 -4.59 15.92 25.29
CA SER A 388 -4.28 17.36 25.15
C SER A 388 -2.84 17.81 25.44
N ILE A 389 -2.11 18.17 24.39
CA ILE A 389 -1.05 19.17 24.46
C ILE A 389 -1.39 20.28 23.46
N ASP A 390 -1.66 21.47 24.02
CA ASP A 390 -1.96 22.70 23.30
C ASP A 390 -0.84 23.07 22.32
N ALA A 391 -1.13 22.95 21.02
CA ALA A 391 -0.35 23.61 19.98
C ALA A 391 -0.96 25.01 19.74
N SER A 392 -0.18 26.06 20.01
CA SER A 392 -0.61 27.46 19.88
C SER A 392 -1.14 27.75 18.48
N ALA A 393 -2.46 27.90 18.36
CA ALA A 393 -3.12 28.18 17.09
C ALA A 393 -2.97 29.66 16.72
N ALA A 394 -2.10 29.96 15.75
CA ALA A 394 -2.29 31.16 14.95
C ALA A 394 -3.66 31.05 14.25
N PRO A 395 -4.54 32.08 14.32
CA PRO A 395 -5.89 31.97 13.78
C PRO A 395 -5.83 31.76 12.27
N SER A 396 -6.51 30.72 11.78
CA SER A 396 -6.57 30.45 10.34
C SER A 396 -7.14 31.65 9.58
N SER A 397 -6.69 31.86 8.34
CA SER A 397 -7.13 32.97 7.48
C SER A 397 -8.66 33.06 7.34
N LYS A 398 -9.37 31.93 7.49
CA LYS A 398 -10.83 31.87 7.50
C LYS A 398 -11.44 32.47 8.78
N ALA A 399 -10.85 32.19 9.95
CA ALA A 399 -11.25 32.77 11.22
C ALA A 399 -10.97 34.28 11.23
N THR A 400 -9.80 34.71 10.73
CA THR A 400 -9.47 36.13 10.56
C THR A 400 -10.46 36.84 9.64
N LEU A 401 -10.85 36.22 8.51
CA LEU A 401 -11.83 36.79 7.58
C LEU A 401 -13.24 36.87 8.18
N GLN A 402 -13.67 35.86 8.96
CA GLN A 402 -14.94 35.90 9.68
C GLN A 402 -14.96 36.98 10.77
N GLN A 403 -13.85 37.15 11.48
CA GLN A 403 -13.70 38.17 12.51
C GLN A 403 -13.70 39.58 11.89
N GLN A 404 -13.03 39.79 10.76
CA GLN A 404 -13.08 41.04 10.00
C GLN A 404 -14.50 41.36 9.48
N ARG A 405 -15.24 40.34 9.00
CA ARG A 405 -16.63 40.50 8.55
C ARG A 405 -17.59 40.76 9.71
N ALA A 406 -17.37 40.17 10.87
CA ALA A 406 -18.15 40.44 12.08
C ALA A 406 -17.87 41.86 12.61
N ALA A 407 -16.61 42.29 12.62
CA ALA A 407 -16.23 43.65 13.00
C ALA A 407 -16.83 44.70 12.04
N ARG A 408 -16.85 44.43 10.73
CA ARG A 408 -17.49 45.32 9.75
C ARG A 408 -19.00 45.45 9.97
N ARG A 409 -19.69 44.33 10.21
CA ARG A 409 -21.13 44.34 10.54
C ARG A 409 -21.41 45.05 11.87
N ALA A 410 -20.56 44.87 12.88
CA ALA A 410 -20.70 45.56 14.15
C ALA A 410 -20.47 47.07 14.01
N ALA A 411 -19.50 47.50 13.19
CA ALA A 411 -19.27 48.90 12.87
C ALA A 411 -20.42 49.52 12.07
N GLU A 412 -21.01 48.79 11.11
CA GLU A 412 -22.19 49.22 10.36
C GLU A 412 -23.43 49.36 11.29
N LEU A 413 -23.62 48.44 12.23
CA LEU A 413 -24.69 48.50 13.23
C LEU A 413 -24.48 49.63 14.27
N ALA A 414 -23.22 49.91 14.63
CA ALA A 414 -22.89 51.03 15.50
C ALA A 414 -23.09 52.38 14.78
N ALA A 415 -22.75 52.46 13.49
CA ALA A 415 -23.00 53.64 12.66
C ALA A 415 -24.51 53.87 12.43
N SER A 416 -25.30 52.81 12.27
CA SER A 416 -26.76 52.94 12.17
C SER A 416 -27.42 53.34 13.49
N ASN A 417 -26.89 52.89 14.64
CA ASN A 417 -27.41 53.27 15.96
C ASN A 417 -26.98 54.68 16.40
N ALA A 418 -25.80 55.16 15.98
CA ALA A 418 -25.37 56.54 16.22
C ALA A 418 -26.16 57.56 15.35
N GLY A 419 -26.72 57.13 14.22
CA GLY A 419 -27.62 57.93 13.39
C GLY A 419 -29.05 58.08 13.94
N SER A 420 -29.43 57.33 15.00
CA SER A 420 -30.81 57.29 15.50
C SER A 420 -31.03 58.01 16.85
N THR A 421 -29.99 58.58 17.48
CA THR A 421 -30.10 59.28 18.78
C THR A 421 -29.76 60.77 18.73
N GLY A 422 -29.70 61.37 17.53
CA GLY A 422 -29.42 62.80 17.36
C GLY A 422 -30.34 63.48 16.37
N ASN A 423 -31.65 63.58 16.66
CA ASN A 423 -32.51 64.70 16.23
C ASN A 423 -33.95 64.58 16.79
N LEU A 424 -34.21 65.27 17.90
CA LEU A 424 -35.53 65.88 18.16
C LEU A 424 -35.30 67.34 18.56
N ALA A 425 -35.89 68.25 17.78
CA ALA A 425 -36.03 69.70 17.97
C ALA A 425 -34.71 70.52 17.93
N THR A 426 -34.24 71.04 16.79
CA THR A 426 -34.77 72.15 15.94
C THR A 426 -35.37 73.33 16.72
N GLY A 427 -34.63 74.44 16.76
CA GLY A 427 -35.07 75.71 17.33
C GLY A 427 -34.17 76.90 17.00
N SER A 428 -34.08 77.25 15.70
CA SER A 428 -33.96 78.61 15.15
C SER A 428 -32.66 79.44 15.27
N GLY A 429 -32.37 80.17 14.18
CA GLY A 429 -31.49 81.35 14.13
C GLY A 429 -30.07 81.05 13.62
N SER A 430 -29.82 81.05 12.31
CA SER A 430 -29.55 82.22 11.46
C SER A 430 -28.29 83.03 11.85
N THR A 431 -27.40 83.08 10.86
CA THR A 431 -26.57 84.20 10.41
C THR A 431 -25.19 84.50 11.04
N THR A 432 -24.24 84.59 10.10
CA THR A 432 -23.08 85.48 9.99
C THR A 432 -21.77 85.15 10.73
N GLY A 433 -20.68 85.08 9.94
CA GLY A 433 -19.49 85.89 10.24
C GLY A 433 -18.15 85.17 10.30
N CYS A 434 -17.47 85.13 9.15
CA CYS A 434 -16.03 85.37 8.92
C CYS A 434 -15.04 85.30 10.12
N GLY A 435 -14.01 84.45 10.01
CA GLY A 435 -12.85 84.48 10.91
C GLY A 435 -11.75 83.50 10.52
N SER A 436 -10.74 84.03 9.82
CA SER A 436 -9.44 83.47 9.43
C SER A 436 -8.74 82.55 10.45
N LEU A 437 -7.93 81.59 9.95
CA LEU A 437 -6.44 81.63 9.97
C LEU A 437 -5.83 80.21 10.10
N ALA A 438 -4.89 79.91 9.19
CA ALA A 438 -3.62 79.19 9.41
C ALA A 438 -3.64 77.73 9.95
N THR A 439 -2.75 76.80 9.60
CA THR A 439 -1.56 76.73 8.73
C THR A 439 -1.08 75.27 8.78
N ASN A 440 -0.42 74.84 7.70
CA ASN A 440 0.66 73.84 7.61
C ASN A 440 0.29 72.38 7.91
N GLY A 441 0.47 71.44 6.99
CA GLY A 441 1.72 71.12 6.27
C GLY A 441 2.40 69.97 7.05
N THR A 442 2.90 68.88 6.49
CA THR A 442 3.47 68.61 5.16
C THR A 442 3.71 67.09 5.11
N HIS A 443 3.24 66.40 4.08
CA HIS A 443 4.00 65.89 2.93
C HIS A 443 5.10 64.85 3.21
N SER A 444 4.79 63.62 2.78
CA SER A 444 5.71 62.64 2.20
C SER A 444 6.32 63.19 0.91
N ASN A 445 7.61 62.96 0.67
CA ASN A 445 8.29 63.29 -0.57
C ASN A 445 8.86 62.02 -1.23
N ALA A 446 8.49 61.79 -2.48
CA ALA A 446 9.11 60.87 -3.42
C ALA A 446 9.58 61.71 -4.61
N GLY A 447 10.85 61.58 -4.99
CA GLY A 447 11.46 62.40 -6.02
C GLY A 447 12.62 61.71 -6.71
N ARG A 448 12.31 61.13 -7.86
CA ARG A 448 13.14 60.65 -8.98
C ARG A 448 14.18 61.69 -9.42
N THR A 449 15.31 61.28 -10.02
CA THR A 449 15.78 61.67 -11.38
C THR A 449 17.13 61.03 -11.75
N THR A 450 17.19 60.64 -13.02
CA THR A 450 18.21 60.07 -13.92
C THR A 450 19.49 60.88 -14.10
N VAL A 451 20.62 60.23 -14.44
CA VAL A 451 21.60 60.63 -15.49
C VAL A 451 22.30 59.35 -16.04
N GLU A 452 22.90 59.50 -17.23
CA GLU A 452 23.17 58.63 -18.37
C GLU A 452 24.70 58.41 -18.60
N MET A 453 25.06 57.56 -19.60
CA MET A 453 26.37 57.39 -20.30
C MET A 453 27.48 56.61 -19.56
N ALA A 454 28.39 55.82 -20.16
CA ALA A 454 28.76 55.32 -21.50
C ALA A 454 29.81 54.20 -21.24
N GLU A 455 29.75 53.01 -21.88
CA GLU A 455 30.47 52.61 -23.11
C GLU A 455 31.94 52.12 -22.91
N SER A 456 32.33 51.18 -23.78
CA SER A 456 33.60 50.43 -23.96
C SER A 456 33.89 49.24 -23.04
N ASP A 457 34.51 48.13 -23.44
CA ASP A 457 34.67 47.33 -24.68
C ASP A 457 35.87 46.39 -24.44
N SER A 458 35.84 45.18 -24.99
CA SER A 458 37.00 44.32 -25.35
C SER A 458 37.97 43.84 -24.24
N GLU A 459 38.61 42.67 -24.25
CA GLU A 459 38.72 41.49 -25.12
C GLU A 459 39.58 40.43 -24.37
N LEU A 460 39.40 39.13 -24.70
CA LEU A 460 40.38 38.06 -25.03
C LEU A 460 41.71 37.97 -24.22
N ASP A 461 42.31 36.83 -23.86
CA ASP A 461 42.52 35.53 -24.54
C ASP A 461 43.15 34.52 -23.53
N ASP A 462 43.26 33.27 -23.98
CA ASP A 462 43.89 32.03 -23.43
C ASP A 462 43.02 31.03 -22.65
#